data_AF-A0A2V6UPZ9-F1
#
_entry.id   AF-A0A2V6UPZ9-F1
#
_cell.length_a   1.000
_cell.length_b   1.000
_cell.length_c   1.000
_cell.angle_alpha   90.00
_cell.angle_beta   90.00
_cell.angle_gamma   90.00
#
_symmetry.space_group_name_H-M   'P 1'
#
loop_
_entity.id
_entity.type
_entity.pdbx_description
1 polymer ?
#
loop_
_entity_poly.entity_id
_entity_poly.type
_entity_poly.pdbx_seq_one_letter_code
_entity_poly.pdbx_strand_id
1 'polypeptide(L)'
;CGFGPYESAIVRAEPGGTVTAFTGTSSHGQGHETTFAQIIADHLGVPFDKIVVRHGDTATTPMGNGTGGSRSLAVGGSAILQASLKVQAQARRIAAHILEAAPDDVVFADGRYQVKGAPAKALTFEKIAARAYTDALPPGVEAGLEASDFFRPPQLVYPFGAHVAVVEIDRDTGRVRLRDFVSVDDCGVRISPLLVAGQVHGGLAQGIAQALLEELIFGEDGQLVTGTLMDYAVPHADDLPSFVTDQTVTPTPFNPMGAKGIGEAATIGSTPAIVNAVVDALRPVGVRHLDMPLRPERVWQALRAKKS
;
A
#
# COMPACT_ATOMS: atom_id res chain seq x y z
N CYS A 1 1.20 1.09 -11.22
CA CYS A 1 1.61 2.02 -10.14
C CYS A 1 3.12 2.29 -10.21
N GLY A 2 3.67 3.10 -9.31
CA GLY A 2 5.11 3.41 -9.28
C GLY A 2 5.58 4.49 -10.28
N PHE A 3 4.68 5.38 -10.70
CA PHE A 3 5.03 6.53 -11.54
C PHE A 3 5.69 7.67 -10.74
N GLY A 4 6.17 8.68 -11.47
CA GLY A 4 6.75 9.89 -10.89
C GLY A 4 8.22 9.72 -10.50
N PRO A 5 8.98 10.81 -10.36
CA PRO A 5 10.42 10.76 -10.59
C PRO A 5 11.15 9.92 -9.55
N TYR A 6 10.77 9.97 -8.28
CA TYR A 6 11.36 9.18 -7.19
C TYR A 6 10.46 9.24 -5.95
N GLU A 7 10.81 8.48 -4.91
CA GLU A 7 10.53 8.85 -3.52
C GLU A 7 11.78 8.84 -2.69
N SER A 8 11.69 9.47 -1.53
CA SER A 8 12.80 9.62 -0.61
C SER A 8 12.49 9.08 0.78
N ALA A 9 13.56 8.70 1.46
CA ALA A 9 13.54 8.35 2.85
C ALA A 9 14.84 8.77 3.55
N ILE A 10 14.74 9.08 4.83
CA ILE A 10 15.86 9.17 5.77
C ILE A 10 15.57 8.16 6.88
N VAL A 11 16.54 7.33 7.23
CA VAL A 11 16.46 6.40 8.38
C VAL A 11 17.59 6.79 9.34
N ARG A 12 17.22 7.20 10.55
CA ARG A 12 18.13 7.65 11.61
C ARG A 12 17.98 6.77 12.83
N ALA A 13 19.09 6.22 13.31
CA ALA A 13 19.14 5.56 14.60
C ALA A 13 19.56 6.56 15.69
N GLU A 14 18.76 6.67 16.75
CA GLU A 14 19.07 7.48 17.92
C GLU A 14 20.04 6.74 18.86
N PRO A 15 20.80 7.45 19.72
CA PRO A 15 21.74 6.81 20.65
C PRO A 15 21.11 5.73 21.55
N GLY A 16 19.81 5.86 21.89
CA GLY A 16 19.05 4.89 22.68
C GLY A 16 18.50 3.68 21.90
N GLY A 17 18.87 3.53 20.62
CA GLY A 17 18.44 2.43 19.76
C GLY A 17 17.05 2.56 19.13
N THR A 18 16.31 3.63 19.45
CA THR A 18 15.11 4.04 18.68
C THR A 18 15.51 4.40 17.26
N VAL A 19 14.66 4.09 16.28
CA VAL A 19 14.88 4.49 14.88
C VAL A 19 13.77 5.44 14.45
N THR A 20 14.15 6.61 13.96
CA THR A 20 13.24 7.57 13.34
C THR A 20 13.42 7.51 11.83
N ALA A 21 12.34 7.22 11.10
CA ALA A 21 12.32 7.29 9.65
C ALA A 21 11.49 8.48 9.17
N PHE A 22 12.00 9.23 8.21
CA PHE A 22 11.30 10.32 7.53
C PHE A 22 11.05 9.90 6.09
N THR A 23 9.83 10.07 5.59
CA THR A 23 9.47 9.68 4.21
C THR A 23 8.85 10.85 3.46
N GLY A 24 9.13 10.92 2.15
CA GLY A 24 8.48 11.86 1.23
C GLY A 24 7.04 11.47 0.84
N THR A 25 6.58 10.27 1.21
CA THR A 25 5.16 9.87 1.06
C THR A 25 4.32 10.44 2.21
N SER A 26 3.01 10.58 2.05
CA SER A 26 2.09 11.05 3.12
C SER A 26 0.93 10.07 3.33
N SER A 27 0.74 9.58 4.55
CA SER A 27 -0.32 8.63 4.89
C SER A 27 -1.66 9.35 5.05
N HIS A 28 -2.75 8.74 4.56
CA HIS A 28 -4.14 9.20 4.74
C HIS A 28 -5.06 8.05 5.22
N GLY A 29 -4.48 7.01 5.84
CA GLY A 29 -5.22 5.86 6.40
C GLY A 29 -4.73 4.48 5.95
N GLN A 30 -3.82 4.41 4.98
CA GLN A 30 -3.33 3.14 4.41
C GLN A 30 -2.24 2.43 5.23
N GLY A 31 -1.85 2.97 6.39
CA GLY A 31 -0.96 2.31 7.35
C GLY A 31 0.54 2.36 7.01
N HIS A 32 1.03 3.49 6.47
CA HIS A 32 2.47 3.68 6.20
C HIS A 32 3.33 3.55 7.46
N GLU A 33 2.85 4.10 8.58
CA GLU A 33 3.56 4.09 9.86
C GLU A 33 3.86 2.68 10.34
N THR A 34 2.94 1.75 10.07
CA THR A 34 3.11 0.33 10.39
C THR A 34 4.00 -0.36 9.36
N THR A 35 3.65 -0.27 8.08
CA THR A 35 4.35 -1.01 7.01
C THR A 35 5.82 -0.63 6.85
N PHE A 36 6.14 0.67 6.95
CA PHE A 36 7.54 1.11 6.88
C PHE A 36 8.33 0.74 8.14
N ALA A 37 7.69 0.75 9.31
CA ALA A 37 8.31 0.25 10.53
C ALA A 37 8.62 -1.25 10.45
N GLN A 38 7.75 -2.07 9.83
CA GLN A 38 8.03 -3.48 9.59
C GLN A 38 9.27 -3.68 8.70
N ILE A 39 9.38 -2.92 7.60
CA ILE A 39 10.56 -2.97 6.72
C ILE A 39 11.84 -2.64 7.52
N ILE A 40 11.80 -1.57 8.32
CA ILE A 40 12.96 -1.16 9.11
C ILE A 40 13.32 -2.23 10.16
N ALA A 41 12.32 -2.79 10.86
CA ALA A 41 12.50 -3.81 11.88
C ALA A 41 13.20 -5.06 11.30
N ASP A 42 12.73 -5.56 10.15
CA ASP A 42 13.26 -6.74 9.49
C ASP A 42 14.73 -6.57 9.07
N HIS A 43 15.14 -5.34 8.74
CA HIS A 43 16.49 -5.07 8.23
C HIS A 43 17.47 -4.57 9.29
N LEU A 44 17.02 -3.96 10.38
CA LEU A 44 17.91 -3.44 11.44
C LEU A 44 17.89 -4.25 12.73
N GLY A 45 16.89 -5.12 12.94
CA GLY A 45 16.73 -5.88 14.18
C GLY A 45 16.30 -5.01 15.36
N VAL A 46 15.63 -3.89 15.05
CA VAL A 46 15.06 -2.97 16.04
C VAL A 46 13.65 -3.45 16.38
N PRO A 47 13.26 -3.49 17.67
CA PRO A 47 11.89 -3.75 18.06
C PRO A 47 10.91 -2.80 17.35
N PHE A 48 9.79 -3.34 16.84
CA PHE A 48 8.81 -2.56 16.07
C PHE A 48 8.31 -1.30 16.81
N ASP A 49 8.11 -1.41 18.11
CA ASP A 49 7.67 -0.34 19.02
C ASP A 49 8.73 0.76 19.25
N LYS A 50 10.00 0.50 18.90
CA LYS A 50 11.09 1.47 18.91
C LYS A 50 11.29 2.16 17.55
N ILE A 51 10.37 2.00 16.59
CA ILE A 51 10.47 2.62 15.28
C ILE A 51 9.38 3.68 15.13
N VAL A 52 9.78 4.90 14.79
CA VAL A 52 8.88 6.04 14.58
C VAL A 52 8.98 6.47 13.11
N VAL A 53 7.86 6.43 12.40
CA VAL A 53 7.76 6.91 11.02
C VAL A 53 7.13 8.30 11.01
N ARG A 54 7.81 9.26 10.39
CA ARG A 54 7.41 10.66 10.24
C ARG A 54 7.16 10.97 8.77
N HIS A 55 6.05 11.63 8.48
CA HIS A 55 5.65 12.05 7.14
C HIS A 55 4.82 13.34 7.21
N GLY A 56 4.64 14.02 6.09
CA GLY A 56 3.70 15.13 5.94
C GLY A 56 4.18 16.53 6.37
N ASP A 57 5.34 16.66 7.03
CA ASP A 57 5.92 17.95 7.41
C ASP A 57 7.15 18.30 6.54
N THR A 58 6.97 19.23 5.60
CA THR A 58 8.01 19.63 4.65
C THR A 58 9.20 20.34 5.29
N ALA A 59 9.10 20.77 6.56
CA ALA A 59 10.24 21.29 7.30
C ALA A 59 11.20 20.19 7.79
N THR A 60 10.72 18.94 7.91
CA THR A 60 11.47 17.84 8.53
C THR A 60 11.63 16.61 7.62
N THR A 61 10.72 16.40 6.67
CA THR A 61 10.78 15.25 5.75
C THR A 61 11.57 15.57 4.48
N PRO A 62 12.28 14.59 3.89
CA PRO A 62 12.94 14.79 2.60
C PRO A 62 11.92 15.09 1.48
N MET A 63 12.35 15.79 0.44
CA MET A 63 11.49 16.08 -0.72
C MET A 63 10.96 14.79 -1.35
N GLY A 64 9.64 14.71 -1.50
CA GLY A 64 8.93 13.60 -2.12
C GLY A 64 7.79 14.06 -3.03
N ASN A 65 7.09 13.09 -3.60
CA ASN A 65 5.97 13.29 -4.51
C ASN A 65 4.63 12.85 -3.88
N GLY A 66 4.65 12.48 -2.60
CA GLY A 66 3.46 12.13 -1.85
C GLY A 66 2.84 10.80 -2.25
N THR A 67 1.64 10.57 -1.73
CA THR A 67 0.87 9.34 -1.92
C THR A 67 -0.27 9.57 -2.90
N GLY A 68 -0.27 8.76 -3.96
CA GLY A 68 -1.34 8.59 -4.93
C GLY A 68 -0.93 7.53 -5.94
N GLY A 69 -1.85 6.97 -6.72
CA GLY A 69 -1.46 6.05 -7.78
C GLY A 69 -0.81 4.75 -7.29
N SER A 70 -1.13 4.35 -6.07
CA SER A 70 -0.62 3.18 -5.37
C SER A 70 0.92 3.08 -5.37
N ARG A 71 1.62 4.22 -5.36
CA ARG A 71 3.09 4.27 -5.50
C ARG A 71 3.87 4.12 -4.20
N SER A 72 3.24 4.41 -3.05
CA SER A 72 3.95 4.65 -1.79
C SER A 72 4.77 3.45 -1.31
N LEU A 73 4.24 2.23 -1.37
CA LEU A 73 5.02 1.04 -1.01
C LEU A 73 6.09 0.74 -2.05
N ALA A 74 5.73 0.70 -3.34
CA ALA A 74 6.64 0.31 -4.42
C ALA A 74 7.83 1.27 -4.59
N VAL A 75 7.64 2.57 -4.31
CA VAL A 75 8.67 3.60 -4.46
C VAL A 75 9.17 4.08 -3.11
N GLY A 76 8.29 4.57 -2.23
CA GLY A 76 8.66 5.08 -0.90
C GLY A 76 9.15 3.98 0.05
N GLY A 77 8.48 2.83 0.07
CA GLY A 77 8.96 1.65 0.82
C GLY A 77 10.32 1.16 0.32
N SER A 78 10.59 1.26 -0.98
CA SER A 78 11.91 0.95 -1.55
C SER A 78 12.98 1.94 -1.11
N ALA A 79 12.66 3.24 -1.03
CA ALA A 79 13.57 4.24 -0.47
C ALA A 79 13.86 3.96 1.02
N ILE A 80 12.82 3.61 1.81
CA ILE A 80 12.97 3.20 3.21
C ILE A 80 13.90 1.99 3.33
N LEU A 81 13.71 0.97 2.48
CA LEU A 81 14.58 -0.21 2.46
C LEU A 81 16.02 0.18 2.13
N GLN A 82 16.25 0.94 1.06
CA GLN A 82 17.61 1.32 0.64
C GLN A 82 18.33 2.16 1.70
N ALA A 83 17.63 3.12 2.32
CA ALA A 83 18.16 3.89 3.45
C ALA A 83 18.48 2.97 4.65
N SER A 84 17.59 2.01 4.96
CA SER A 84 17.82 1.01 6.03
C SER A 84 19.04 0.13 5.74
N LEU A 85 19.25 -0.30 4.49
CA LEU A 85 20.41 -1.11 4.11
C LEU A 85 21.73 -0.32 4.22
N LYS A 86 21.72 0.98 3.90
CA LYS A 86 22.87 1.87 4.12
C LYS A 86 23.20 2.01 5.60
N VAL A 87 22.19 2.22 6.45
CA VAL A 87 22.33 2.21 7.92
C VAL A 87 22.88 0.85 8.39
N GLN A 88 22.33 -0.24 7.88
CA GLN A 88 22.77 -1.60 8.23
C GLN A 88 24.25 -1.82 7.88
N ALA A 89 24.72 -1.33 6.72
CA ALA A 89 26.11 -1.44 6.31
C ALA A 89 27.06 -0.69 7.24
N GLN A 90 26.71 0.54 7.65
CA GLN A 90 27.50 1.28 8.64
C GLN A 90 27.45 0.61 10.02
N ALA A 91 26.29 0.12 10.44
CA ALA A 91 26.12 -0.63 11.67
C ALA A 91 27.01 -1.90 11.70
N ARG A 92 27.14 -2.63 10.58
CA ARG A 92 28.06 -3.77 10.47
C ARG A 92 29.52 -3.37 10.67
N ARG A 93 29.97 -2.25 10.10
CA ARG A 93 31.34 -1.75 10.31
C ARG A 93 31.61 -1.42 11.78
N ILE A 94 30.66 -0.77 12.44
CA ILE A 94 30.76 -0.46 13.88
C ILE A 94 30.73 -1.74 14.72
N ALA A 95 29.83 -2.68 14.41
CA ALA A 95 29.73 -3.96 15.09
C ALA A 95 31.02 -4.77 14.97
N ALA A 96 31.62 -4.82 13.77
CA ALA A 96 32.89 -5.50 13.52
C ALA A 96 34.02 -4.94 14.39
N HIS A 97 34.07 -3.61 14.55
CA HIS A 97 35.03 -2.97 15.43
C HIS A 97 34.84 -3.35 16.91
N ILE A 98 33.59 -3.38 17.40
CA ILE A 98 33.28 -3.78 18.78
C ILE A 98 33.60 -5.27 19.01
N LEU A 99 33.34 -6.12 18.02
CA LEU A 99 33.54 -7.57 18.09
C LEU A 99 34.98 -8.00 17.77
N GLU A 100 35.87 -7.05 17.43
CA GLU A 100 37.24 -7.30 16.98
C GLU A 100 37.29 -8.32 15.83
N ALA A 101 36.38 -8.17 14.86
CA ALA A 101 36.24 -9.05 13.71
C ALA A 101 36.39 -8.26 12.39
N ALA A 102 36.62 -8.96 11.28
CA ALA A 102 36.54 -8.34 9.97
C ALA A 102 35.08 -7.96 9.65
N PRO A 103 34.81 -6.83 8.97
CA PRO A 103 33.45 -6.44 8.58
C PRO A 103 32.69 -7.51 7.80
N ASP A 104 33.40 -8.25 6.93
CA ASP A 104 32.82 -9.32 6.10
C ASP A 104 32.47 -10.58 6.92
N ASP A 105 33.02 -10.72 8.12
CA ASP A 105 32.70 -11.80 9.05
C ASP A 105 31.48 -11.48 9.94
N VAL A 106 30.97 -10.24 9.89
CA VAL A 106 29.78 -9.85 10.65
C VAL A 106 28.52 -10.00 9.81
N VAL A 107 27.64 -10.90 10.25
CA VAL A 107 26.34 -11.16 9.62
C VAL A 107 25.21 -10.62 10.48
N PHE A 108 24.13 -10.18 9.85
CA PHE A 108 22.87 -9.90 10.53
C PHE A 108 21.98 -11.14 10.47
N ALA A 109 21.67 -11.73 11.62
CA ALA A 109 20.82 -12.92 11.75
C ALA A 109 20.10 -12.88 13.10
N ASP A 110 18.86 -13.37 13.14
CA ASP A 110 18.04 -13.44 14.35
C ASP A 110 17.93 -12.09 15.10
N GLY A 111 17.85 -10.99 14.35
CA GLY A 111 17.75 -9.63 14.88
C GLY A 111 19.04 -9.08 15.50
N ARG A 112 20.19 -9.75 15.30
CA ARG A 112 21.48 -9.38 15.89
C ARG A 112 22.60 -9.36 14.87
N TYR A 113 23.65 -8.60 15.20
CA TYR A 113 24.89 -8.54 14.42
C TYR A 113 25.89 -9.47 15.08
N GLN A 114 26.29 -10.55 14.40
CA GLN A 114 27.09 -11.62 14.99
C GLN A 114 28.23 -12.06 14.08
N VAL A 115 29.31 -12.58 14.68
CA VAL A 115 30.43 -13.17 13.92
C VAL A 115 30.00 -14.49 13.30
N LYS A 116 30.30 -14.70 12.02
CA LYS A 116 29.99 -15.91 11.26
C LYS A 116 30.52 -17.15 11.98
N GLY A 117 29.65 -18.13 12.22
CA GLY A 117 29.99 -19.37 12.94
C GLY A 117 30.14 -19.23 14.46
N ALA A 118 29.97 -18.03 15.03
CA ALA A 118 30.08 -17.78 16.47
C ALA A 118 28.90 -16.92 16.98
N PRO A 119 27.66 -17.45 17.01
CA PRO A 119 26.46 -16.69 17.37
C PRO A 119 26.46 -16.14 18.80
N ALA A 120 27.28 -16.70 19.69
CA ALA A 120 27.47 -16.14 21.04
C ALA A 120 28.18 -14.77 21.03
N LYS A 121 28.95 -14.46 19.97
CA LYS A 121 29.57 -13.15 19.75
C LYS A 121 28.63 -12.27 18.93
N ALA A 122 27.62 -11.71 19.61
CA ALA A 122 26.57 -10.93 18.97
C ALA A 122 26.30 -9.60 19.69
N LEU A 123 25.87 -8.60 18.92
CA LEU A 123 25.45 -7.29 19.39
C LEU A 123 24.01 -7.01 18.95
N THR A 124 23.29 -6.30 19.81
CA THR A 124 22.00 -5.70 19.46
C THR A 124 22.23 -4.40 18.69
N PHE A 125 21.25 -4.00 17.89
CA PHE A 125 21.29 -2.71 17.19
C PHE A 125 21.45 -1.53 18.16
N GLU A 126 20.81 -1.58 19.32
CA GLU A 126 20.90 -0.54 20.37
C GLU A 126 22.34 -0.31 20.84
N LYS A 127 23.13 -1.37 21.07
CA LYS A 127 24.54 -1.24 21.45
C LYS A 127 25.38 -0.59 20.34
N ILE A 128 25.07 -0.91 19.09
CA ILE A 128 25.76 -0.36 17.92
C ILE A 128 25.38 1.10 17.72
N ALA A 129 24.10 1.44 17.86
CA ALA A 129 23.60 2.80 17.79
C ALA A 129 24.24 3.67 18.86
N ALA A 130 24.29 3.21 20.12
CA ALA A 130 24.99 3.94 21.19
C ALA A 130 26.47 4.19 20.85
N ARG A 131 27.16 3.20 20.26
CA ARG A 131 28.56 3.33 19.84
C ARG A 131 28.76 4.40 18.76
N ALA A 132 27.81 4.52 17.84
CA ALA A 132 27.86 5.44 16.70
C ALA A 132 28.02 6.91 17.11
N TYR A 133 27.64 7.26 18.34
CA TYR A 133 27.70 8.61 18.89
C TYR A 133 28.84 8.80 19.92
N THR A 134 29.91 8.02 19.79
CA THR A 134 31.11 8.11 20.66
C THR A 134 32.37 8.33 19.83
N ASP A 135 33.49 8.67 20.48
CA ASP A 135 34.77 8.90 19.79
C ASP A 135 35.51 7.61 19.41
N ALA A 136 35.08 6.44 19.89
CA ALA A 136 35.79 5.19 19.62
C ALA A 136 35.13 4.41 18.47
N LEU A 137 35.03 5.07 17.32
CA LEU A 137 34.58 4.49 16.05
C LEU A 137 35.74 3.85 15.29
N PRO A 138 35.45 2.87 14.41
CA PRO A 138 36.46 2.38 13.49
C PRO A 138 36.98 3.50 12.58
N PRO A 139 38.25 3.44 12.14
CA PRO A 139 38.81 4.43 11.21
C PRO A 139 37.97 4.60 9.94
N GLY A 140 37.74 5.86 9.54
CA GLY A 140 36.96 6.20 8.35
C GLY A 140 35.44 5.95 8.49
N VAL A 141 34.93 5.86 9.71
CA VAL A 141 33.49 5.96 10.01
C VAL A 141 33.24 7.26 10.76
N GLU A 142 32.32 8.07 10.22
CA GLU A 142 31.87 9.30 10.86
C GLU A 142 30.88 9.02 11.99
N ALA A 143 30.77 9.96 12.93
CA ALA A 143 29.83 9.89 14.03
C ALA A 143 28.38 10.00 13.55
N GLY A 144 27.48 9.36 14.29
CA GLY A 144 26.07 9.20 13.94
C GLY A 144 25.78 7.92 13.16
N LEU A 145 24.50 7.58 13.08
CA LEU A 145 24.03 6.41 12.33
C LEU A 145 22.74 6.75 11.60
N GLU A 146 22.89 7.34 10.43
CA GLU A 146 21.80 7.81 9.58
C GLU A 146 22.15 7.59 8.11
N ALA A 147 21.16 7.30 7.29
CA ALA A 147 21.31 7.36 5.84
C ALA A 147 20.03 7.84 5.16
N SER A 148 20.19 8.41 3.96
CA SER A 148 19.10 8.77 3.08
C SER A 148 19.17 8.04 1.74
N ASP A 149 18.02 7.92 1.09
CA ASP A 149 17.91 7.39 -0.27
C ASP A 149 16.81 8.08 -1.06
N PHE A 150 17.02 8.18 -2.37
CA PHE A 150 16.06 8.64 -3.36
C PHE A 150 15.89 7.53 -4.39
N PHE A 151 14.78 6.81 -4.29
CA PHE A 151 14.53 5.65 -5.13
C PHE A 151 13.61 5.98 -6.29
N ARG A 152 14.03 5.60 -7.49
CA ARG A 152 13.23 5.61 -8.72
C ARG A 152 13.20 4.21 -9.31
N PRO A 153 12.03 3.57 -9.51
CA PRO A 153 11.98 2.32 -10.23
C PRO A 153 12.31 2.56 -11.72
N PRO A 154 13.05 1.65 -12.37
CA PRO A 154 13.42 1.79 -13.78
C PRO A 154 12.21 1.72 -14.72
N GLN A 155 11.11 1.10 -14.27
CA GLN A 155 9.85 0.97 -15.00
C GLN A 155 8.67 1.04 -14.03
N LEU A 156 7.46 1.19 -14.57
CA LEU A 156 6.24 1.03 -13.80
C LEU A 156 6.10 -0.41 -13.29
N VAL A 157 5.31 -0.58 -12.23
CA VAL A 157 4.98 -1.90 -11.70
C VAL A 157 3.49 -2.18 -11.85
N TYR A 158 3.16 -3.42 -12.18
CA TYR A 158 1.84 -3.83 -12.67
C TYR A 158 1.25 -4.91 -11.75
N PRO A 159 0.47 -4.50 -10.72
CA PRO A 159 -0.41 -5.44 -10.04
C PRO A 159 -1.51 -5.90 -10.99
N PHE A 160 -2.11 -7.04 -10.70
CA PHE A 160 -3.24 -7.55 -11.46
C PHE A 160 -4.20 -8.28 -10.54
N GLY A 161 -5.41 -8.54 -11.01
CA GLY A 161 -6.38 -9.29 -10.26
C GLY A 161 -7.55 -9.75 -11.11
N ALA A 162 -8.38 -10.62 -10.54
CA ALA A 162 -9.62 -11.11 -11.11
C ALA A 162 -10.77 -10.84 -10.14
N HIS A 163 -11.83 -10.22 -10.65
CA HIS A 163 -12.98 -9.80 -9.87
C HIS A 163 -14.25 -10.40 -10.47
N VAL A 164 -15.07 -11.05 -9.64
CA VAL A 164 -16.31 -11.70 -10.05
C VAL A 164 -17.43 -11.24 -9.14
N ALA A 165 -18.46 -10.63 -9.72
CA ALA A 165 -19.67 -10.23 -9.02
C ALA A 165 -20.84 -11.11 -9.45
N VAL A 166 -21.68 -11.48 -8.49
CA VAL A 166 -22.97 -12.12 -8.76
C VAL A 166 -24.08 -11.22 -8.24
N VAL A 167 -24.95 -10.79 -9.15
CA VAL A 167 -26.05 -9.88 -8.85
C VAL A 167 -27.40 -10.55 -9.06
N GLU A 168 -28.39 -10.09 -8.32
CA GLU A 168 -29.79 -10.37 -8.55
C GLU A 168 -30.52 -9.07 -8.86
N ILE A 169 -31.41 -9.10 -9.86
CA ILE A 169 -32.18 -7.94 -10.28
C ILE A 169 -33.66 -8.24 -10.06
N ASP A 170 -34.31 -7.43 -9.24
CA ASP A 170 -35.75 -7.45 -9.07
C ASP A 170 -36.42 -6.94 -10.36
N ARG A 171 -37.25 -7.78 -10.99
CA ARG A 171 -37.83 -7.48 -12.31
C ARG A 171 -38.86 -6.35 -12.27
N ASP A 172 -39.52 -6.15 -11.14
CA ASP A 172 -40.61 -5.19 -11.02
C ASP A 172 -40.12 -3.80 -10.64
N THR A 173 -38.98 -3.72 -9.94
CA THR A 173 -38.39 -2.47 -9.42
C THR A 173 -37.06 -2.08 -10.06
N GLY A 174 -36.39 -3.00 -10.75
CA GLY A 174 -35.04 -2.81 -11.27
C GLY A 174 -33.93 -2.79 -10.21
N ARG A 175 -34.27 -3.04 -8.94
CA ARG A 175 -33.29 -3.01 -7.84
C ARG A 175 -32.24 -4.10 -8.03
N VAL A 176 -30.97 -3.69 -8.06
CA VAL A 176 -29.81 -4.58 -8.11
C VAL A 176 -29.38 -4.92 -6.68
N ARG A 177 -29.26 -6.21 -6.38
CA ARG A 177 -28.69 -6.73 -5.13
C ARG A 177 -27.40 -7.47 -5.43
N LEU A 178 -26.30 -7.05 -4.82
CA LEU A 178 -25.04 -7.79 -4.87
C LEU A 178 -25.12 -9.00 -3.93
N ARG A 179 -25.12 -10.21 -4.49
CA ARG A 179 -25.25 -11.45 -3.71
C ARG A 179 -23.89 -11.96 -3.24
N ASP A 180 -22.95 -12.07 -4.16
CA ASP A 180 -21.60 -12.56 -3.91
C ASP A 180 -20.58 -11.67 -4.63
N PHE A 181 -19.41 -11.49 -4.02
CA PHE A 181 -18.28 -10.85 -4.66
C PHE A 181 -16.98 -11.58 -4.30
N VAL A 182 -16.23 -11.98 -5.34
CA VAL A 182 -14.92 -12.62 -5.22
C VAL A 182 -13.86 -11.69 -5.83
N SER A 183 -12.80 -11.42 -5.08
CA SER A 183 -11.65 -10.62 -5.50
C SER A 183 -10.36 -11.41 -5.28
N VAL A 184 -9.57 -11.59 -6.34
CA VAL A 184 -8.25 -12.21 -6.29
C VAL A 184 -7.23 -11.19 -6.75
N ASP A 185 -6.33 -10.76 -5.89
CA ASP A 185 -5.36 -9.71 -6.20
C ASP A 185 -3.89 -10.15 -6.03
N ASP A 186 -3.04 -9.76 -6.99
CA ASP A 186 -1.60 -9.95 -6.98
C ASP A 186 -0.87 -8.60 -6.92
N CYS A 187 -0.37 -8.28 -5.74
CA CYS A 187 0.50 -7.13 -5.50
C CYS A 187 1.96 -7.54 -5.25
N GLY A 188 2.38 -8.71 -5.74
CA GLY A 188 3.71 -9.25 -5.45
C GLY A 188 3.91 -9.50 -3.95
N VAL A 189 5.10 -9.17 -3.43
CA VAL A 189 5.41 -9.37 -2.01
C VAL A 189 4.57 -8.45 -1.12
N ARG A 190 3.94 -9.03 -0.08
CA ARG A 190 3.07 -8.33 0.87
C ARG A 190 3.79 -8.08 2.19
N ILE A 191 3.97 -6.81 2.54
CA ILE A 191 4.59 -6.44 3.84
C ILE A 191 3.62 -6.67 5.00
N SER A 192 2.36 -6.24 4.86
CA SER A 192 1.31 -6.48 5.86
C SER A 192 0.07 -7.05 5.19
N PRO A 193 -0.12 -8.38 5.23
CA PRO A 193 -1.32 -9.01 4.67
C PRO A 193 -2.64 -8.46 5.24
N LEU A 194 -2.65 -8.06 6.52
CA LEU A 194 -3.81 -7.45 7.17
C LEU A 194 -4.18 -6.10 6.56
N LEU A 195 -3.19 -5.22 6.37
CA LEU A 195 -3.44 -3.91 5.75
C LEU A 195 -3.82 -4.06 4.27
N VAL A 196 -3.23 -5.03 3.57
CA VAL A 196 -3.64 -5.37 2.20
C VAL A 196 -5.11 -5.77 2.15
N ALA A 197 -5.56 -6.65 3.04
CA ALA A 197 -6.97 -7.05 3.10
C ALA A 197 -7.91 -5.85 3.37
N GLY A 198 -7.53 -4.97 4.29
CA GLY A 198 -8.29 -3.73 4.57
C GLY A 198 -8.38 -2.80 3.36
N GLN A 199 -7.29 -2.64 2.61
CA GLN A 199 -7.28 -1.85 1.37
C GLN A 199 -8.19 -2.46 0.30
N VAL A 200 -8.16 -3.78 0.13
CA VAL A 200 -9.06 -4.48 -0.81
C VAL A 200 -10.52 -4.24 -0.42
N HIS A 201 -10.88 -4.42 0.85
CA HIS A 201 -12.27 -4.21 1.32
C HIS A 201 -12.76 -2.77 1.06
N GLY A 202 -11.95 -1.77 1.40
CA GLY A 202 -12.30 -0.37 1.16
C GLY A 202 -12.45 -0.06 -0.33
N GLY A 203 -11.54 -0.58 -1.17
CA GLY A 203 -11.61 -0.38 -2.61
C GLY A 203 -12.79 -1.08 -3.26
N LEU A 204 -13.14 -2.29 -2.84
CA LEU A 204 -14.36 -2.98 -3.28
C LEU A 204 -15.61 -2.15 -2.97
N ALA A 205 -15.73 -1.65 -1.73
CA ALA A 205 -16.86 -0.79 -1.34
C ALA A 205 -16.98 0.45 -2.24
N GLN A 206 -15.87 1.13 -2.53
CA GLN A 206 -15.84 2.30 -3.41
C GLN A 206 -16.22 1.99 -4.86
N GLY A 207 -15.67 0.93 -5.45
CA GLY A 207 -15.99 0.60 -6.84
C GLY A 207 -17.42 0.09 -7.02
N ILE A 208 -17.96 -0.64 -6.03
CA ILE A 208 -19.37 -1.02 -5.99
C ILE A 208 -20.26 0.22 -5.89
N ALA A 209 -19.92 1.17 -5.00
CA ALA A 209 -20.65 2.43 -4.86
C ALA A 209 -20.67 3.24 -6.14
N GLN A 210 -19.52 3.38 -6.80
CA GLN A 210 -19.42 4.08 -8.08
C GLN A 210 -20.29 3.43 -9.16
N ALA A 211 -20.35 2.10 -9.19
CA ALA A 211 -21.14 1.39 -10.19
C ALA A 211 -22.65 1.46 -9.95
N LEU A 212 -23.11 1.51 -8.69
CA LEU A 212 -24.53 1.38 -8.35
C LEU A 212 -25.20 2.67 -7.86
N LEU A 213 -24.44 3.59 -7.26
CA LEU A 213 -24.98 4.65 -6.39
C LEU A 213 -24.50 6.06 -6.75
N GLU A 214 -23.20 6.24 -6.96
CA GLU A 214 -22.58 7.57 -6.93
C GLU A 214 -22.71 8.33 -8.26
N GLU A 215 -23.13 9.60 -8.20
CA GLU A 215 -23.25 10.47 -9.38
C GLU A 215 -23.20 11.95 -8.97
N LEU A 216 -22.38 12.73 -9.69
CA LEU A 216 -22.42 14.19 -9.64
C LEU A 216 -23.37 14.69 -10.74
N ILE A 217 -24.49 15.30 -10.33
CA ILE A 217 -25.51 15.80 -11.25
C ILE A 217 -25.45 17.33 -11.23
N PHE A 218 -25.30 17.92 -12.41
CA PHE A 218 -25.36 19.37 -12.61
C PHE A 218 -26.69 19.73 -13.28
N GLY A 219 -27.36 20.76 -12.77
CA GLY A 219 -28.55 21.36 -13.38
C GLY A 219 -28.22 22.11 -14.67
N GLU A 220 -29.25 22.51 -15.42
CA GLU A 220 -29.10 23.28 -16.68
C GLU A 220 -28.38 24.62 -16.47
N ASP A 221 -28.45 25.18 -15.27
CA ASP A 221 -27.77 26.41 -14.84
C ASP A 221 -26.33 26.17 -14.32
N GLY A 222 -25.85 24.93 -14.37
CA GLY A 222 -24.53 24.53 -13.87
C GLY A 222 -24.45 24.34 -12.35
N GLN A 223 -25.56 24.37 -11.61
CA GLN A 223 -25.55 24.10 -10.18
C GLN A 223 -25.38 22.60 -9.88
N LEU A 224 -24.50 22.27 -8.93
CA LEU A 224 -24.35 20.88 -8.46
C LEU A 224 -25.52 20.53 -7.53
N VAL A 225 -26.42 19.65 -7.99
CA VAL A 225 -27.62 19.25 -7.23
C VAL A 225 -27.39 18.06 -6.32
N THR A 226 -26.32 17.29 -6.51
CA THR A 226 -25.92 16.18 -5.62
C THR A 226 -24.73 16.55 -4.72
N GLY A 227 -24.74 17.77 -4.18
CA GLY A 227 -23.63 18.31 -3.37
C GLY A 227 -23.61 17.91 -1.89
N THR A 228 -24.56 17.09 -1.44
CA THR A 228 -24.70 16.68 -0.02
C THR A 228 -24.85 15.17 0.12
N LEU A 229 -24.59 14.62 1.31
CA LEU A 229 -24.80 13.19 1.58
C LEU A 229 -26.28 12.75 1.58
N MET A 230 -27.23 13.70 1.49
CA MET A 230 -28.64 13.36 1.25
C MET A 230 -28.87 12.87 -0.19
N ASP A 231 -28.04 13.35 -1.13
CA ASP A 231 -28.22 13.16 -2.57
C ASP A 231 -27.08 12.35 -3.20
N TYR A 232 -25.84 12.52 -2.70
CA TYR A 232 -24.69 11.69 -3.04
C TYR A 232 -24.64 10.47 -2.14
N ALA A 233 -25.17 9.36 -2.64
CA ALA A 233 -25.29 8.13 -1.88
C ALA A 233 -23.92 7.45 -1.67
N VAL A 234 -23.57 7.22 -0.41
CA VAL A 234 -22.42 6.40 0.03
C VAL A 234 -22.99 5.07 0.53
N PRO A 235 -22.38 3.91 0.20
CA PRO A 235 -22.92 2.61 0.61
C PRO A 235 -22.90 2.47 2.13
N HIS A 236 -23.98 1.92 2.66
CA HIS A 236 -24.06 1.46 4.04
C HIS A 236 -23.49 0.04 4.18
N ALA A 237 -23.30 -0.40 5.42
CA ALA A 237 -22.77 -1.72 5.70
C ALA A 237 -23.71 -2.85 5.21
N ASP A 238 -25.02 -2.62 5.19
CA ASP A 238 -26.04 -3.57 4.73
C ASP A 238 -26.27 -3.54 3.21
N ASP A 239 -25.68 -2.57 2.49
CA ASP A 239 -25.68 -2.55 1.02
C ASP A 239 -24.64 -3.52 0.43
N LEU A 240 -23.67 -3.97 1.24
CA LEU A 240 -22.52 -4.76 0.79
C LEU A 240 -22.53 -6.17 1.41
N PRO A 241 -22.24 -7.22 0.63
CA PRO A 241 -22.03 -8.55 1.20
C PRO A 241 -20.67 -8.60 1.90
N SER A 242 -20.44 -9.71 2.63
CA SER A 242 -19.06 -10.09 2.94
C SER A 242 -18.32 -10.45 1.65
N PHE A 243 -17.08 -9.99 1.53
CA PHE A 243 -16.25 -10.25 0.36
C PHE A 243 -15.43 -11.53 0.54
N VAL A 244 -15.33 -12.33 -0.52
CA VAL A 244 -14.34 -13.41 -0.60
C VAL A 244 -13.09 -12.85 -1.24
N THR A 245 -11.97 -12.84 -0.52
CA THR A 245 -10.69 -12.33 -1.01
C THR A 245 -9.65 -13.45 -1.09
N ASP A 246 -8.85 -13.46 -2.15
CA ASP A 246 -7.73 -14.39 -2.33
C ASP A 246 -6.55 -13.68 -3.03
N GLN A 247 -5.45 -14.40 -3.25
CA GLN A 247 -4.20 -13.83 -3.74
C GLN A 247 -3.38 -14.80 -4.58
N THR A 248 -2.61 -14.23 -5.50
CA THR A 248 -1.37 -14.84 -6.00
C THR A 248 -0.19 -13.94 -5.68
N VAL A 249 1.03 -14.47 -5.83
CA VAL A 249 2.26 -13.71 -5.55
C VAL A 249 3.19 -13.78 -6.75
N THR A 250 3.26 -12.68 -7.49
CA THR A 250 4.16 -12.51 -8.64
C THR A 250 5.06 -11.31 -8.38
N PRO A 251 6.27 -11.48 -7.82
CA PRO A 251 7.15 -10.36 -7.52
C PRO A 251 7.53 -9.55 -8.75
N THR A 252 7.71 -8.23 -8.58
CA THR A 252 8.26 -7.38 -9.64
C THR A 252 9.79 -7.34 -9.59
N PRO A 253 10.50 -7.35 -10.73
CA PRO A 253 11.96 -7.18 -10.74
C PRO A 253 12.40 -5.71 -10.60
N PHE A 254 11.46 -4.75 -10.62
CA PHE A 254 11.78 -3.32 -10.73
C PHE A 254 11.92 -2.59 -9.40
N ASN A 255 11.82 -3.28 -8.27
CA ASN A 255 12.17 -2.73 -6.97
C ASN A 255 12.74 -3.81 -6.05
N PRO A 256 13.56 -3.45 -5.06
CA PRO A 256 14.29 -4.40 -4.22
C PRO A 256 13.39 -5.32 -3.37
N MET A 257 12.13 -4.96 -3.14
CA MET A 257 11.21 -5.74 -2.32
C MET A 257 10.39 -6.76 -3.12
N GLY A 258 10.34 -6.62 -4.46
CA GLY A 258 9.39 -7.39 -5.27
C GLY A 258 7.93 -7.03 -5.02
N ALA A 259 7.65 -5.92 -4.32
CA ALA A 259 6.31 -5.48 -3.94
C ALA A 259 5.68 -4.58 -5.02
N LYS A 260 4.36 -4.60 -5.15
CA LYS A 260 3.58 -3.72 -6.03
C LYS A 260 2.55 -2.94 -5.21
N GLY A 261 1.95 -1.92 -5.82
CA GLY A 261 0.84 -1.20 -5.19
C GLY A 261 -0.48 -1.99 -5.23
N ILE A 262 -1.33 -1.81 -4.23
CA ILE A 262 -2.65 -2.45 -4.14
C ILE A 262 -3.81 -1.49 -3.85
N GLY A 263 -3.53 -0.28 -3.34
CA GLY A 263 -4.53 0.61 -2.76
C GLY A 263 -5.71 0.99 -3.68
N GLU A 264 -5.49 1.02 -5.00
CA GLU A 264 -6.55 1.34 -5.98
C GLU A 264 -7.06 0.10 -6.73
N ALA A 265 -6.43 -1.07 -6.58
CA ALA A 265 -6.67 -2.23 -7.45
C ALA A 265 -8.11 -2.73 -7.35
N ALA A 266 -8.62 -2.87 -6.12
CA ALA A 266 -9.98 -3.34 -5.86
C ALA A 266 -11.03 -2.34 -6.36
N THR A 267 -10.80 -1.03 -6.20
CA THR A 267 -11.69 0.01 -6.75
C THR A 267 -11.75 -0.08 -8.27
N ILE A 268 -10.59 -0.18 -8.93
CA ILE A 268 -10.50 -0.28 -10.39
C ILE A 268 -11.17 -1.56 -10.91
N GLY A 269 -10.97 -2.70 -10.24
CA GLY A 269 -11.46 -4.00 -10.68
C GLY A 269 -12.94 -4.23 -10.40
N SER A 270 -13.46 -3.70 -9.28
CA SER A 270 -14.84 -3.95 -8.86
C SER A 270 -15.88 -3.17 -9.65
N THR A 271 -15.61 -1.91 -10.00
CA THR A 271 -16.53 -1.09 -10.80
C THR A 271 -16.98 -1.80 -12.08
N PRO A 272 -16.08 -2.25 -12.99
CA PRO A 272 -16.49 -2.97 -14.20
C PRO A 272 -17.04 -4.37 -13.90
N ALA A 273 -16.62 -5.04 -12.83
CA ALA A 273 -17.17 -6.35 -12.46
C ALA A 273 -18.67 -6.26 -12.16
N ILE A 274 -19.11 -5.21 -11.45
CA ILE A 274 -20.52 -4.94 -11.18
C ILE A 274 -21.28 -4.62 -12.46
N VAL A 275 -20.75 -3.72 -13.30
CA VAL A 275 -21.40 -3.36 -14.56
C VAL A 275 -21.57 -4.58 -15.47
N ASN A 276 -20.53 -5.40 -15.59
CA ASN A 276 -20.57 -6.62 -16.38
C ASN A 276 -21.62 -7.61 -15.85
N ALA A 277 -21.72 -7.78 -14.53
CA ALA A 277 -22.70 -8.68 -13.93
C ALA A 277 -24.15 -8.21 -14.17
N VAL A 278 -24.41 -6.90 -14.06
CA VAL A 278 -25.74 -6.34 -14.35
C VAL A 278 -26.08 -6.46 -15.84
N VAL A 279 -25.15 -6.11 -16.73
CA VAL A 279 -25.35 -6.27 -18.18
C VAL A 279 -25.58 -7.73 -18.53
N ASP A 280 -24.83 -8.67 -17.94
CA ASP A 280 -25.02 -10.11 -18.14
C ASP A 280 -26.42 -10.57 -17.74
N ALA A 281 -26.90 -10.15 -16.57
CA ALA A 281 -28.26 -10.44 -16.10
C ALA A 281 -29.35 -9.88 -17.03
N LEU A 282 -29.07 -8.78 -17.73
CA LEU A 282 -30.00 -8.13 -18.67
C LEU A 282 -29.82 -8.59 -20.13
N ARG A 283 -28.83 -9.43 -20.46
CA ARG A 283 -28.63 -9.96 -21.82
C ARG A 283 -29.88 -10.63 -22.42
N PRO A 284 -30.70 -11.41 -21.69
CA PRO A 284 -31.89 -12.04 -22.26
C PRO A 284 -32.91 -11.04 -22.84
N VAL A 285 -32.97 -9.82 -22.29
CA VAL A 285 -33.83 -8.75 -22.80
C VAL A 285 -33.17 -7.89 -23.89
N GLY A 286 -31.90 -8.16 -24.21
CA GLY A 286 -31.17 -7.56 -25.34
C GLY A 286 -30.24 -6.41 -24.95
N VAL A 287 -30.09 -6.11 -23.66
CA VAL A 287 -29.16 -5.09 -23.16
C VAL A 287 -27.72 -5.55 -23.38
N ARG A 288 -26.88 -4.66 -23.93
CA ARG A 288 -25.44 -4.91 -24.15
C ARG A 288 -24.53 -3.93 -23.43
N HIS A 289 -25.09 -2.81 -22.98
CA HIS A 289 -24.39 -1.73 -22.29
C HIS A 289 -25.41 -0.94 -21.46
N LEU A 290 -24.96 -0.42 -20.32
CA LEU A 290 -25.67 0.56 -19.51
C LEU A 290 -24.65 1.51 -18.90
N ASP A 291 -24.96 2.81 -18.95
CA ASP A 291 -24.15 3.82 -18.28
C ASP A 291 -24.35 3.75 -16.76
N MET A 292 -23.26 3.96 -16.03
CA MET A 292 -23.29 4.09 -14.57
C MET A 292 -23.87 5.45 -14.14
N PRO A 293 -24.41 5.55 -12.92
CA PRO A 293 -24.68 4.45 -11.99
C PRO A 293 -25.89 3.59 -12.42
N LEU A 294 -25.87 2.32 -12.04
CA LEU A 294 -26.91 1.33 -12.36
C LEU A 294 -28.05 1.38 -11.34
N ARG A 295 -28.60 2.59 -11.16
CA ARG A 295 -29.71 2.86 -10.24
C ARG A 295 -30.96 2.04 -10.62
N PRO A 296 -31.85 1.72 -9.66
CA PRO A 296 -33.04 0.91 -9.90
C PRO A 296 -33.89 1.42 -11.08
N GLU A 297 -34.10 2.73 -11.20
CA GLU A 297 -34.90 3.30 -12.28
C GLU A 297 -34.29 3.07 -13.67
N ARG A 298 -32.96 3.15 -13.80
CA ARG A 298 -32.26 2.92 -15.06
C ARG A 298 -32.34 1.46 -15.49
N VAL A 299 -32.13 0.55 -14.54
CA VAL A 299 -32.25 -0.90 -14.77
C VAL A 299 -33.69 -1.28 -15.10
N TRP A 300 -34.66 -0.70 -14.40
CA TRP A 300 -36.09 -0.91 -14.67
C TRP A 300 -36.52 -0.44 -16.06
N GLN A 301 -36.04 0.74 -16.49
CA GLN A 301 -36.27 1.24 -17.84
C GLN A 301 -35.67 0.28 -18.88
N ALA A 302 -34.45 -0.21 -18.65
CA ALA A 302 -33.78 -1.15 -19.54
C ALA A 302 -34.54 -2.49 -19.66
N LEU A 303 -35.12 -2.99 -18.56
CA LEU A 303 -35.96 -4.19 -18.57
C LEU A 303 -37.24 -4.04 -19.40
N ARG A 304 -37.75 -2.82 -19.52
CA ARG A 304 -39.03 -2.51 -20.20
C ARG A 304 -38.87 -1.96 -21.61
N ALA A 305 -37.66 -1.53 -21.98
CA ALA A 305 -37.38 -1.07 -23.32
C ALA A 305 -37.74 -2.18 -24.32
N LYS A 306 -38.74 -1.94 -25.18
CA LYS A 306 -39.08 -2.89 -26.24
C LYS A 306 -37.88 -3.00 -27.18
N LYS A 307 -37.54 -4.23 -27.58
CA LYS A 307 -36.62 -4.47 -28.70
C LYS A 307 -37.15 -3.70 -29.90
N SER A 308 -36.46 -2.62 -30.29
CA SER A 308 -36.70 -1.96 -31.57
C SER A 308 -35.93 -2.67 -32.68
#